data_AF-A0A7C4A7X2-F1
#
_entry.id   AF-A0A7C4A7X2-F1
#
_cell.length_a   1.000
_cell.length_b   1.000
_cell.length_c   1.000
_cell.angle_alpha   90.00
_cell.angle_beta   90.00
_cell.angle_gamma   90.00
#
_symmetry.space_group_name_H-M   'P 1'
#
loop_
_entity.id
_entity.type
_entity.pdbx_description
1 polymer ?
#
loop_
_entity_poly.entity_id
_entity_poly.type
_entity_poly.pdbx_seq_one_letter_code
_entity_poly.pdbx_strand_id
1 'polypeptide(L)'
;MHKPEKEPSRIGFYLCHCGTNIAGMVEVDRVTRYVAQLPGVALSRHYKYMCSNPGQELIQRDIEEHQLNRVVVAACSPLLHEQTFRAALAQAGLNQYYFQMVNVREHNAWVHTDRLEATQKAMALSRAAIQRVQHHKALEVKGTPIYPNAMVLGGGIAGIQAALTLAKAGKKVHLIEREPTIGGHMAKFD
;
A
#
# COMPACT_ATOMS: atom_id res chain seq x y z
N MET A 1 11.17 -22.33 28.61
CA MET A 1 10.81 -21.61 27.37
C MET A 1 11.15 -20.14 27.55
N HIS A 2 12.32 -19.74 27.08
CA HIS A 2 12.78 -18.35 27.14
C HIS A 2 11.95 -17.55 26.13
N LYS A 3 11.00 -16.72 26.59
CA LYS A 3 10.38 -15.72 25.71
C LYS A 3 11.50 -14.74 25.34
N PRO A 4 11.91 -14.61 24.07
CA PRO A 4 12.85 -13.55 23.73
C PRO A 4 12.19 -12.22 24.14
N GLU A 5 12.91 -11.40 24.91
CA GLU A 5 12.48 -10.03 25.18
C GLU A 5 12.20 -9.37 23.84
N LYS A 6 10.98 -8.82 23.69
CA LYS A 6 10.62 -8.09 22.48
C LYS A 6 11.55 -6.90 22.39
N GLU A 7 12.40 -6.87 21.37
CA GLU A 7 13.16 -5.66 21.05
C GLU A 7 12.22 -4.45 21.01
N PRO A 8 12.62 -3.32 21.63
CA PRO A 8 11.80 -2.12 21.63
C PRO A 8 11.56 -1.65 20.20
N SER A 9 10.33 -1.21 19.91
CA SER A 9 9.99 -0.70 18.58
C SER A 9 10.76 0.60 18.30
N ARG A 10 11.46 0.64 17.18
CA ARG A 10 12.14 1.79 16.59
C ARG A 10 11.44 2.13 15.28
N ILE A 11 10.46 3.03 15.38
CA ILE A 11 9.52 3.32 14.30
C ILE A 11 10.01 4.52 13.48
N GLY A 12 10.10 4.35 12.17
CA GLY A 12 10.20 5.45 11.21
C GLY A 12 8.82 5.86 10.72
N PHE A 13 8.44 7.12 10.94
CA PHE A 13 7.19 7.70 10.46
C PHE A 13 7.46 8.65 9.28
N TYR A 14 6.66 8.50 8.22
CA TYR A 14 6.78 9.30 7.00
C TYR A 14 5.42 9.83 6.58
N LEU A 15 5.28 11.15 6.48
CA LEU A 15 4.08 11.80 5.97
C LEU A 15 4.29 12.32 4.53
N CYS A 16 3.48 11.85 3.60
CA CYS A 16 3.51 12.29 2.22
C CYS A 16 2.74 13.61 2.05
N HIS A 17 3.27 14.55 1.25
CA HIS A 17 2.52 15.74 0.84
C HIS A 17 1.56 15.45 -0.32
N CYS A 18 1.94 14.48 -1.17
CA CYS A 18 1.27 14.15 -2.42
C CYS A 18 1.04 15.39 -3.31
N GLY A 19 2.08 16.22 -3.43
CA GLY A 19 1.96 17.56 -3.98
C GLY A 19 1.11 18.42 -3.06
N THR A 20 -0.01 18.93 -3.55
CA THR A 20 -1.00 19.67 -2.74
C THR A 20 -2.15 18.81 -2.25
N ASN A 21 -2.27 17.54 -2.68
CA ASN A 21 -3.40 16.68 -2.36
C ASN A 21 -3.54 16.38 -0.86
N ILE A 22 -2.43 16.29 -0.13
CA ILE A 22 -2.44 16.16 1.34
C ILE A 22 -2.03 17.49 1.96
N ALA A 23 -0.89 18.07 1.57
CA ALA A 23 -0.36 19.29 2.19
C ALA A 23 -1.26 20.54 2.03
N GLY A 24 -2.17 20.53 1.04
CA GLY A 24 -3.18 21.59 0.86
C GLY A 24 -4.26 21.60 1.95
N MET A 25 -4.54 20.46 2.58
CA MET A 25 -5.59 20.32 3.61
C MET A 25 -5.06 19.87 4.98
N VAL A 26 -3.89 19.25 5.04
CA VAL A 26 -3.27 18.75 6.26
C VAL A 26 -1.96 19.50 6.53
N GLU A 27 -1.80 20.02 7.74
CA GLU A 27 -0.56 20.67 8.18
C GLU A 27 0.54 19.61 8.47
N VAL A 28 1.30 19.27 7.43
CA VAL A 28 2.26 18.16 7.47
C VAL A 28 3.33 18.33 8.55
N ASP A 29 3.89 19.53 8.72
CA ASP A 29 4.85 19.85 9.79
C ASP A 29 4.27 19.61 11.19
N ARG A 30 3.01 19.99 11.39
CA ARG A 30 2.35 19.85 12.69
C ARG A 30 2.14 18.38 13.03
N VAL A 31 1.71 17.58 12.06
CA VAL A 31 1.53 16.13 12.21
C VAL A 31 2.86 15.45 12.51
N THR A 32 3.93 15.74 11.76
CA THR A 32 5.23 15.08 11.99
C THR A 32 5.84 15.45 13.34
N ARG A 33 5.75 16.73 13.77
CA ARG A 33 6.20 17.17 15.11
C ARG A 33 5.43 16.47 16.22
N TYR A 34 4.11 16.36 16.08
CA TYR A 34 3.28 15.61 17.02
C TYR A 34 3.69 14.14 17.10
N VAL A 35 3.85 13.47 15.95
CA VAL A 35 4.20 12.05 15.90
C VAL A 35 5.60 11.79 16.45
N ALA A 36 6.55 12.72 16.28
CA ALA A 36 7.91 12.61 16.81
C ALA A 36 7.97 12.48 18.35
N GLN A 37 6.93 12.93 19.05
CA GLN A 37 6.84 12.85 20.51
C GLN A 37 6.21 11.54 21.01
N LEU A 38 5.71 10.67 20.11
CA LEU A 38 5.04 9.44 20.50
C LEU A 38 6.05 8.34 20.88
N PRO A 39 5.74 7.50 21.90
CA PRO A 39 6.61 6.40 22.31
C PRO A 39 6.94 5.45 21.15
N GLY A 40 8.22 5.06 21.05
CA GLY A 40 8.73 4.15 20.03
C GLY A 40 9.03 4.81 18.67
N VAL A 41 8.68 6.08 18.45
CA VAL A 41 9.05 6.81 17.23
C VAL A 41 10.49 7.25 17.33
N ALA A 42 11.36 6.63 16.52
CA ALA A 42 12.78 6.98 16.43
C ALA A 42 13.04 8.09 15.41
N LEU A 43 12.17 8.20 14.40
CA LEU A 43 12.28 9.16 13.31
C LEU A 43 10.88 9.57 12.81
N SER A 44 10.70 10.86 12.52
CA SER A 44 9.48 11.40 11.92
C SER A 44 9.84 12.43 10.85
N ARG A 45 9.46 12.16 9.59
CA ARG A 45 9.76 13.01 8.43
C ARG A 45 8.50 13.25 7.60
N HIS A 46 8.52 14.29 6.78
CA HIS A 46 7.59 14.43 5.67
C HIS A 46 8.33 14.72 4.36
N TYR A 47 7.76 14.26 3.25
CA TYR A 47 8.37 14.45 1.92
C TYR A 47 7.30 14.60 0.84
N LYS A 48 7.68 15.26 -0.26
CA LYS A 48 6.74 15.67 -1.31
C LYS A 48 5.98 14.49 -1.92
N TYR A 49 6.70 13.42 -2.27
CA TYR A 49 6.16 12.21 -2.87
C TYR A 49 6.84 10.98 -2.28
N MET A 50 6.25 10.37 -1.24
CA MET A 50 6.87 9.20 -0.61
C MET A 50 6.97 7.98 -1.54
N CYS A 51 6.06 7.82 -2.51
CA CYS A 51 6.08 6.69 -3.44
C CYS A 51 7.06 6.84 -4.60
N SER A 52 7.66 8.01 -4.82
CA SER A 52 8.70 8.18 -5.84
C SER A 52 10.00 7.47 -5.43
N ASN A 53 10.92 7.23 -6.37
CA ASN A 53 12.21 6.60 -6.06
C ASN A 53 12.95 7.33 -4.92
N PRO A 54 13.10 8.68 -4.93
CA PRO A 54 13.73 9.38 -3.81
C PRO A 54 13.01 9.19 -2.46
N GLY A 55 11.68 9.06 -2.47
CA GLY A 55 10.89 8.81 -1.26
C GLY A 55 11.09 7.40 -0.70
N GLN A 56 11.22 6.40 -1.59
CA GLN A 56 11.52 5.02 -1.20
C GLN A 56 12.97 4.86 -0.72
N GLU A 57 13.94 5.46 -1.43
CA GLU A 57 15.35 5.51 -1.03
C GLU A 57 15.56 6.23 0.31
N LEU A 58 14.73 7.24 0.62
CA LEU A 58 14.73 7.87 1.94
C LEU A 58 14.37 6.86 3.04
N ILE A 59 13.28 6.09 2.86
CA ILE A 59 12.88 5.04 3.82
C ILE A 59 14.01 4.01 3.97
N GLN A 60 14.58 3.54 2.86
CA GLN A 60 15.62 2.51 2.87
C GLN A 60 16.87 2.96 3.64
N ARG A 61 17.39 4.16 3.34
CA ARG A 61 18.53 4.72 4.06
C ARG A 61 18.24 4.90 5.54
N ASP A 62 17.08 5.45 5.88
CA ASP A 62 16.71 5.66 7.28
C ASP A 62 16.56 4.32 8.04
N ILE A 63 16.10 3.24 7.39
CA ILE A 63 16.04 1.90 8.00
C ILE A 63 17.43 1.46 8.46
N GLU A 64 18.44 1.64 7.60
CA GLU A 64 19.82 1.28 7.89
C GLU A 64 20.47 2.25 8.90
N GLU A 65 20.43 3.55 8.64
CA GLU A 65 21.09 4.59 9.45
C GLU A 65 20.52 4.70 10.86
N HIS A 66 19.20 4.55 11.01
CA HIS A 66 18.53 4.69 12.30
C HIS A 66 18.13 3.36 12.93
N GLN A 67 18.51 2.23 12.31
CA GLN A 67 18.20 0.87 12.78
C GLN A 67 16.70 0.73 13.06
N LEU A 68 15.88 1.13 12.08
CA LEU A 68 14.43 1.07 12.21
C LEU A 68 13.97 -0.38 12.10
N ASN A 69 13.07 -0.79 12.99
CA ASN A 69 12.48 -2.12 12.95
C ASN A 69 10.97 -2.10 12.65
N ARG A 70 10.38 -0.91 12.48
CA ARG A 70 8.98 -0.68 12.08
C ARG A 70 8.89 0.57 11.22
N VAL A 71 7.99 0.57 10.23
CA VAL A 71 7.77 1.74 9.36
C VAL A 71 6.29 2.06 9.27
N VAL A 72 5.96 3.34 9.40
CA VAL A 72 4.62 3.87 9.18
C VAL A 72 4.66 4.94 8.09
N VAL A 73 3.84 4.80 7.05
CA VAL A 73 3.69 5.82 6.01
C VAL A 73 2.27 6.36 6.02
N ALA A 74 2.11 7.64 6.35
CA ALA A 74 0.87 8.38 6.20
C ALA A 74 0.81 9.02 4.81
N ALA A 75 -0.05 8.48 3.94
CA ALA A 75 -0.17 8.90 2.55
C ALA A 75 -1.57 8.58 1.98
N CYS A 76 -1.63 7.88 0.85
CA CYS A 76 -2.84 7.46 0.17
C CYS A 76 -3.37 6.11 0.68
N SER A 77 -4.33 5.53 -0.03
CA SER A 77 -4.91 4.22 0.28
C SER A 77 -3.88 3.07 0.21
N PRO A 78 -3.95 2.10 1.14
CA PRO A 78 -3.19 0.86 1.04
C PRO A 78 -3.53 0.04 -0.21
N LEU A 79 -4.75 0.21 -0.77
CA LEU A 79 -5.12 -0.41 -2.05
C LEU A 79 -4.30 0.09 -3.25
N LEU A 80 -3.57 1.19 -3.08
CA LEU A 80 -2.76 1.77 -4.15
C LEU A 80 -1.26 1.50 -3.96
N HIS A 81 -0.68 1.86 -2.81
CA HIS A 81 0.79 1.83 -2.61
C HIS A 81 1.27 0.97 -1.44
N GLU A 82 0.44 0.13 -0.82
CA GLU A 82 0.93 -0.74 0.25
C GLU A 82 2.05 -1.66 -0.27
N GLN A 83 1.85 -2.30 -1.43
CA GLN A 83 2.85 -3.18 -2.03
C GLN A 83 4.15 -2.42 -2.38
N THR A 84 4.06 -1.17 -2.82
CA THR A 84 5.22 -0.33 -3.10
C THR A 84 6.08 -0.12 -1.86
N PHE A 85 5.49 0.28 -0.74
CA PHE A 85 6.25 0.50 0.49
C PHE A 85 6.74 -0.80 1.13
N ARG A 86 5.94 -1.87 1.06
CA ARG A 86 6.36 -3.22 1.46
C ARG A 86 7.60 -3.69 0.70
N ALA A 87 7.64 -3.45 -0.61
CA ALA A 87 8.81 -3.74 -1.43
C ALA A 87 10.02 -2.87 -1.03
N ALA A 88 9.82 -1.59 -0.74
CA ALA A 88 10.89 -0.70 -0.29
C ALA A 88 11.52 -1.19 1.04
N LEU A 89 10.71 -1.62 2.01
CA LEU A 89 11.21 -2.24 3.25
C LEU A 89 12.00 -3.52 2.97
N ALA A 90 11.46 -4.40 2.13
CA ALA A 90 12.10 -5.67 1.80
C ALA A 90 13.47 -5.47 1.13
N GLN A 91 13.59 -4.45 0.26
CA GLN A 91 14.85 -4.07 -0.38
C GLN A 91 15.91 -3.57 0.62
N ALA A 92 15.48 -2.96 1.74
CA ALA A 92 16.35 -2.58 2.85
C ALA A 92 16.54 -3.71 3.90
N GLY A 93 16.15 -4.96 3.58
CA GLY A 93 16.30 -6.10 4.48
C GLY A 93 15.32 -6.14 5.65
N LEU A 94 14.35 -5.22 5.74
CA LEU A 94 13.31 -5.23 6.77
C LEU A 94 12.12 -6.10 6.33
N ASN A 95 11.59 -6.94 7.23
CA ASN A 95 10.42 -7.74 6.92
C ASN A 95 9.25 -6.84 6.49
N GLN A 96 8.72 -7.07 5.28
CA GLN A 96 7.70 -6.23 4.66
C GLN A 96 6.40 -6.09 5.49
N TYR A 97 6.14 -6.99 6.43
CA TYR A 97 4.95 -6.96 7.29
C TYR A 97 5.15 -6.13 8.57
N TYR A 98 6.35 -5.59 8.80
CA TYR A 98 6.62 -4.54 9.79
C TYR A 98 6.23 -3.12 9.32
N PHE A 99 5.48 -3.06 8.23
CA PHE A 99 4.91 -1.85 7.66
C PHE A 99 3.46 -1.61 8.11
N GLN A 100 3.08 -0.36 8.33
CA GLN A 100 1.68 0.06 8.47
C GLN A 100 1.42 1.34 7.65
N MET A 101 0.42 1.30 6.79
CA MET A 101 -0.02 2.47 6.03
C MET A 101 -1.13 3.23 6.76
N VAL A 102 -1.15 4.55 6.61
CA VAL A 102 -2.21 5.44 7.11
C VAL A 102 -2.78 6.23 5.94
N ASN A 103 -4.06 6.04 5.64
CA ASN A 103 -4.72 6.78 4.57
C ASN A 103 -5.13 8.16 5.09
N VAL A 104 -4.35 9.18 4.76
CA VAL A 104 -4.61 10.59 5.07
C VAL A 104 -4.95 11.41 3.82
N ARG A 105 -5.10 10.78 2.65
CA ARG A 105 -5.55 11.42 1.41
C ARG A 105 -7.03 11.16 1.18
N GLU A 106 -7.40 9.98 0.69
CA GLU A 106 -8.79 9.63 0.35
C GLU A 106 -9.71 9.65 1.57
N HIS A 107 -9.22 9.24 2.75
CA HIS A 107 -10.04 9.18 3.98
C HIS A 107 -9.91 10.43 4.86
N ASN A 108 -9.14 11.43 4.41
CA ASN A 108 -8.89 12.65 5.16
C ASN A 108 -8.79 13.87 4.24
N ALA A 109 -7.62 14.20 3.71
CA ALA A 109 -7.39 15.46 3.00
C ALA A 109 -8.39 15.77 1.86
N TRP A 110 -8.87 14.76 1.13
CA TRP A 110 -9.83 14.96 0.03
C TRP A 110 -11.28 15.14 0.46
N VAL A 111 -11.62 14.79 1.70
CA VAL A 111 -13.01 14.74 2.17
C VAL A 111 -13.31 15.72 3.31
N HIS A 112 -12.31 16.44 3.81
CA HIS A 112 -12.51 17.50 4.80
C HIS A 112 -12.50 18.86 4.11
N THR A 113 -13.30 19.78 4.64
CA THR A 113 -13.33 21.19 4.23
C THR A 113 -12.58 22.09 5.20
N ASP A 114 -12.35 21.63 6.44
CA ASP A 114 -11.61 22.36 7.46
C ASP A 114 -10.19 21.78 7.65
N ARG A 115 -9.19 22.66 7.59
CA ARG A 115 -7.77 22.30 7.65
C ARG A 115 -7.34 21.85 9.06
N LEU A 116 -7.93 22.42 10.10
CA LEU A 116 -7.63 22.08 11.49
C LEU A 116 -8.18 20.70 11.83
N GLU A 117 -9.43 20.42 11.48
CA GLU A 117 -10.07 19.12 11.65
C GLU A 117 -9.32 18.02 10.88
N ALA A 118 -9.00 18.26 9.62
CA ALA A 118 -8.23 17.32 8.80
C ALA A 118 -6.85 17.01 9.42
N THR A 119 -6.19 18.03 9.97
CA THR A 119 -4.88 17.89 10.63
C THR A 119 -5.01 17.08 11.92
N GLN A 120 -6.01 17.37 12.75
CA GLN A 120 -6.28 16.61 13.97
C GLN A 120 -6.62 15.14 13.68
N LYS A 121 -7.42 14.88 12.64
CA LYS A 121 -7.71 13.51 12.20
C LYS A 121 -6.46 12.80 11.68
N ALA A 122 -5.59 13.47 10.91
CA ALA A 122 -4.31 12.90 10.46
C ALA A 122 -3.42 12.48 11.65
N MET A 123 -3.35 13.31 12.70
CA MET A 123 -2.64 12.99 13.94
C MET A 123 -3.23 11.78 14.65
N ALA A 124 -4.56 11.74 14.80
CA ALA A 124 -5.25 10.63 15.46
C ALA A 124 -5.04 9.30 14.73
N LEU A 125 -5.19 9.29 13.40
CA LEU A 125 -4.94 8.12 12.56
C LEU A 125 -3.47 7.68 12.62
N SER A 126 -2.53 8.63 12.59
CA SER A 126 -1.10 8.35 12.70
C SER A 126 -0.75 7.75 14.05
N ARG A 127 -1.25 8.31 15.15
CA ARG A 127 -1.08 7.75 16.51
C ARG A 127 -1.61 6.32 16.59
N ALA A 128 -2.79 6.05 16.04
CA ALA A 128 -3.37 4.71 16.04
C ALA A 128 -2.48 3.71 15.27
N ALA A 129 -1.91 4.12 14.14
CA ALA A 129 -0.99 3.31 13.37
C ALA A 129 0.35 3.05 14.10
N ILE A 130 0.89 4.07 14.77
CA ILE A 130 2.08 3.94 15.62
C ILE A 130 1.84 2.93 16.75
N GLN A 131 0.67 2.94 17.38
CA GLN A 131 0.31 1.94 18.40
C GLN A 131 0.18 0.53 17.79
N ARG A 132 -0.47 0.42 16.63
CA ARG A 132 -0.71 -0.87 15.96
C ARG A 132 0.58 -1.53 15.47
N VAL A 133 1.48 -0.78 14.84
CA VAL A 133 2.68 -1.34 14.17
C VAL A 133 3.64 -2.01 15.16
N GLN A 134 3.62 -1.60 16.43
CA GLN A 134 4.39 -2.21 17.52
C GLN A 134 4.00 -3.68 17.76
N HIS A 135 2.77 -4.06 17.41
CA HIS A 135 2.27 -5.43 17.55
C HIS A 135 2.46 -6.27 16.29
N HIS A 136 2.92 -5.69 15.18
CA HIS A 136 3.22 -6.46 13.98
C HIS A 136 4.32 -7.48 14.26
N LYS A 137 4.20 -8.62 13.58
CA LYS A 137 5.15 -9.74 13.63
C LYS A 137 5.69 -9.97 12.24
N ALA A 138 6.92 -10.47 12.15
CA ALA A 138 7.43 -10.96 10.88
C ALA A 138 6.49 -12.04 10.32
N LEU A 139 6.14 -11.91 9.04
CA LEU A 139 5.41 -12.92 8.29
C LEU A 139 6.19 -13.28 7.03
N GLU A 140 5.85 -14.43 6.47
CA GLU A 140 6.43 -14.96 5.24
C GLU A 140 5.35 -15.06 4.16
N VAL A 141 5.74 -14.80 2.92
CA VAL A 141 4.87 -15.00 1.76
C VAL A 141 4.75 -16.49 1.53
N LYS A 142 3.52 -17.02 1.59
CA LYS A 142 3.26 -18.42 1.26
C LYS A 142 3.10 -18.57 -0.25
N GLY A 143 3.96 -19.38 -0.85
CA GLY A 143 3.78 -19.83 -2.23
C GLY A 143 2.61 -20.81 -2.33
N THR A 144 1.91 -20.78 -3.47
CA THR A 144 0.85 -21.74 -3.79
C THR A 144 1.03 -22.22 -5.23
N PRO A 145 0.73 -23.49 -5.54
CA PRO A 145 0.83 -23.99 -6.90
C PRO A 145 -0.20 -23.30 -7.80
N ILE A 146 0.22 -22.92 -9.01
CA ILE A 146 -0.64 -22.29 -10.01
C ILE A 146 -0.94 -23.30 -11.11
N TYR A 147 -2.23 -23.58 -11.33
CA TYR A 147 -2.67 -24.37 -12.48
C TYR A 147 -2.65 -23.50 -13.75
N PRO A 148 -2.02 -23.93 -14.85
CA PRO A 148 -1.79 -23.08 -16.02
C PRO A 148 -3.02 -22.89 -16.92
N ASN A 149 -4.16 -23.50 -16.58
CA ASN A 149 -5.39 -23.39 -17.35
C ASN A 149 -6.09 -22.06 -17.03
N ALA A 150 -6.70 -21.44 -18.03
CA ALA A 150 -7.48 -20.23 -17.87
C ALA A 150 -8.97 -20.49 -18.13
N MET A 151 -9.83 -19.73 -17.46
CA MET A 151 -11.27 -19.67 -17.72
C MET A 151 -11.64 -18.25 -18.13
N VAL A 152 -12.36 -18.11 -19.24
CA VAL A 152 -12.90 -16.84 -19.72
C VAL A 152 -14.42 -16.92 -19.65
N LEU A 153 -15.04 -16.00 -18.94
CA LEU A 153 -16.50 -15.91 -18.78
C LEU A 153 -17.05 -14.84 -19.73
N GLY A 154 -17.95 -15.24 -20.62
CA GLY A 154 -18.52 -14.42 -21.68
C GLY A 154 -17.76 -14.56 -23.00
N GLY A 155 -18.44 -15.04 -24.03
CA GLY A 155 -18.02 -15.17 -25.42
C GLY A 155 -18.35 -13.95 -26.28
N GLY A 156 -18.42 -12.74 -25.71
CA GLY A 156 -18.42 -11.51 -26.49
C GLY A 156 -17.05 -11.20 -27.10
N ILE A 157 -16.94 -10.13 -27.89
CA ILE A 157 -15.67 -9.75 -28.56
C ILE A 157 -14.46 -9.68 -27.62
N ALA A 158 -14.63 -9.14 -26.41
CA ALA A 158 -13.58 -9.08 -25.40
C ALA A 158 -13.14 -10.46 -24.91
N GLY A 159 -14.09 -11.35 -24.63
CA GLY A 159 -13.80 -12.70 -24.15
C GLY A 159 -13.21 -13.61 -25.24
N ILE A 160 -13.72 -13.51 -26.48
CA ILE A 160 -13.13 -14.18 -27.64
C ILE A 160 -11.66 -13.76 -27.80
N GLN A 161 -11.39 -12.45 -27.77
CA GLN A 161 -10.02 -11.94 -27.92
C GLN A 161 -9.10 -12.38 -26.77
N ALA A 162 -9.58 -12.35 -25.53
CA ALA A 162 -8.84 -12.84 -24.37
C ALA A 162 -8.52 -14.34 -24.50
N ALA A 163 -9.51 -15.16 -24.90
CA ALA A 163 -9.35 -16.58 -25.07
C ALA A 163 -8.35 -16.93 -26.19
N LEU A 164 -8.46 -16.28 -27.35
CA LEU A 164 -7.52 -16.46 -28.47
C LEU A 164 -6.10 -16.04 -28.09
N THR A 165 -5.93 -14.94 -27.36
CA THR A 165 -4.62 -14.45 -26.91
C THR A 165 -3.95 -15.47 -25.98
N LEU A 166 -4.69 -15.99 -24.99
CA LEU A 166 -4.18 -16.99 -24.06
C LEU A 166 -3.90 -18.34 -24.75
N ALA A 167 -4.76 -18.77 -25.67
CA ALA A 167 -4.57 -19.99 -26.45
C ALA A 167 -3.32 -19.90 -27.35
N LYS A 168 -3.10 -18.77 -28.03
CA LYS A 168 -1.88 -18.51 -28.82
C LYS A 168 -0.61 -18.53 -27.98
N ALA A 169 -0.70 -18.15 -26.70
CA ALA A 169 0.39 -18.26 -25.73
C ALA A 169 0.56 -19.68 -25.14
N GLY A 170 -0.11 -20.69 -25.71
CA GLY A 170 0.01 -22.10 -25.32
C GLY A 170 -0.75 -22.47 -24.05
N LYS A 171 -1.70 -21.66 -23.59
CA LYS A 171 -2.52 -21.96 -22.40
C LYS A 171 -3.78 -22.71 -22.81
N LYS A 172 -4.20 -23.70 -22.02
CA LYS A 172 -5.53 -24.32 -22.15
C LYS A 172 -6.58 -23.32 -21.65
N VAL A 173 -7.55 -22.98 -22.50
CA VAL A 173 -8.58 -22.00 -22.18
C VAL A 173 -9.96 -22.64 -22.22
N HIS A 174 -10.75 -22.42 -21.18
CA HIS A 174 -12.18 -22.73 -21.13
C HIS A 174 -12.97 -21.43 -21.36
N LEU A 175 -13.61 -21.28 -22.52
CA LEU A 175 -14.50 -20.16 -22.81
C LEU A 175 -15.94 -20.57 -22.47
N ILE A 176 -16.56 -19.89 -21.51
CA ILE A 176 -17.93 -20.18 -21.06
C ILE A 176 -18.82 -19.03 -21.49
N GLU A 177 -19.79 -19.31 -22.36
CA GLU A 177 -20.82 -18.36 -22.79
C GLU A 177 -22.17 -18.80 -22.19
N ARG A 178 -22.94 -17.82 -21.75
CA ARG A 178 -24.27 -18.04 -21.17
C ARG A 178 -25.29 -18.37 -22.26
N GLU A 179 -25.22 -17.66 -23.37
CA GLU A 179 -26.11 -17.83 -24.51
C GLU A 179 -25.70 -19.04 -25.38
N PRO A 180 -26.57 -19.55 -26.26
CA PRO A 180 -26.24 -20.65 -27.15
C PRO A 180 -25.13 -20.33 -28.18
N THR A 181 -24.87 -19.04 -28.43
CA THR A 181 -23.89 -18.58 -29.42
C THR A 181 -22.95 -17.52 -28.85
N ILE A 182 -21.72 -17.51 -29.35
CA ILE A 182 -20.72 -16.46 -29.07
C ILE A 182 -20.94 -15.24 -29.97
N GLY A 183 -20.27 -14.13 -29.66
CA GLY A 183 -20.30 -12.87 -30.41
C GLY A 183 -20.83 -11.69 -29.59
N GLY A 184 -21.62 -11.97 -28.55
CA GLY A 184 -22.18 -10.95 -27.66
C GLY A 184 -23.00 -9.90 -28.42
N HIS A 185 -22.90 -8.62 -28.02
CA HIS A 185 -23.60 -7.54 -28.71
C HIS A 185 -23.06 -7.29 -30.13
N MET A 186 -21.78 -7.59 -30.40
CA MET A 186 -21.17 -7.33 -31.71
C MET A 186 -21.84 -8.14 -32.82
N ALA A 187 -22.19 -9.40 -32.56
CA ALA A 187 -22.87 -10.26 -33.54
C ALA A 187 -24.31 -9.84 -33.87
N LYS A 188 -24.84 -8.79 -33.22
CA LYS A 188 -26.16 -8.21 -33.51
C LYS A 188 -26.09 -7.01 -34.46
N PHE A 189 -24.89 -6.48 -34.70
CA PHE A 189 -24.66 -5.39 -35.65
C PHE A 189 -24.10 -6.01 -36.93
N ASP A 190 -24.75 -5.69 -38.06
CA ASP A 190 -24.25 -5.98 -39.41
C ASP A 190 -23.13 -4.99 -39.77
#